data_AF-A0A930PIH5-F1
#
_entry.id   AF-A0A930PIH5-F1
#
_cell.length_a   1.000
_cell.length_b   1.000
_cell.length_c   1.000
_cell.angle_alpha   90.00
_cell.angle_beta   90.00
_cell.angle_gamma   90.00
#
_symmetry.space_group_name_H-M   'P 1'
#
loop_
_entity.id
_entity.type
_entity.pdbx_description
1 polymer ?
#
loop_
_entity_poly.entity_id
_entity_poly.type
_entity_poly.pdbx_seq_one_letter_code
_entity_poly.pdbx_strand_id
1 'polypeptide(L)'
;MGYATIRGRFLNPAAPVGGNARPLRGKIIFRPTSLVVSGSATSLPVEVTAELDPSGYLSYEGERDIRLLAPEAGQDAPAWWSWEVHARLYTDGGVIPRDPVVFTVQAGDALDIAEIFAAPYRRGNVRNVEQGGGGSPRDYRVVDNGDGTARIEEV
;
A
#
# COMPACT_ATOMS: atom_id res chain seq x y z
N MET A 1 -21.96 9.47 1.59
CA MET A 1 -20.67 8.90 2.02
C MET A 1 -20.92 7.48 2.43
N GLY A 2 -20.04 6.57 2.01
CA GLY A 2 -20.20 5.14 2.26
C GLY A 2 -18.90 4.49 2.69
N TYR A 3 -18.82 3.18 2.53
CA TYR A 3 -17.67 2.39 2.93
C TYR A 3 -17.25 1.43 1.84
N ALA A 4 -15.94 1.25 1.70
CA ALA A 4 -15.33 0.14 0.99
C ALA A 4 -15.00 -0.99 1.97
N THR A 5 -15.02 -2.22 1.48
CA THR A 5 -14.64 -3.42 2.23
C THR A 5 -13.21 -3.81 1.88
N ILE A 6 -12.34 -3.87 2.87
CA ILE A 6 -10.93 -4.22 2.74
C ILE A 6 -10.66 -5.54 3.42
N ARG A 7 -10.14 -6.48 2.65
CA ARG A 7 -9.70 -7.80 3.13
C ARG A 7 -8.25 -8.03 2.73
N GLY A 8 -7.63 -9.05 3.29
CA GLY A 8 -6.34 -9.51 2.80
C GLY A 8 -5.79 -10.65 3.63
N ARG A 9 -5.01 -11.51 2.98
CA ARG A 9 -4.29 -12.60 3.65
C ARG A 9 -2.82 -12.55 3.30
N PHE A 10 -1.98 -12.44 4.31
CA PHE A 10 -0.54 -12.30 4.15
C PHE A 10 0.16 -13.59 4.57
N LEU A 11 0.81 -14.23 3.59
CA LEU A 11 1.53 -15.49 3.77
C LEU A 11 3.02 -15.28 3.47
N ASN A 12 3.87 -16.02 4.18
CA ASN A 12 5.30 -16.06 3.92
C ASN A 12 5.54 -16.78 2.58
N PRO A 13 6.17 -16.13 1.59
CA PRO A 13 6.44 -16.76 0.29
C PRO A 13 7.46 -17.90 0.40
N ALA A 14 8.30 -17.91 1.45
CA ALA A 14 9.19 -19.02 1.75
C ALA A 14 8.45 -20.09 2.56
N ALA A 15 8.09 -21.19 1.90
CA ALA A 15 7.69 -22.41 2.57
C ALA A 15 8.92 -23.32 2.78
N PRO A 16 9.00 -24.09 3.88
CA PRO A 16 9.92 -25.21 3.96
C PRO A 16 9.74 -26.14 2.75
N VAL A 17 10.80 -26.77 2.26
CA VAL A 17 10.71 -27.73 1.13
C VAL A 17 9.66 -28.80 1.46
N GLY A 18 8.62 -28.92 0.61
CA GLY A 18 7.49 -29.84 0.81
C GLY A 18 6.42 -29.38 1.80
N GLY A 19 6.49 -28.14 2.30
CA GLY A 19 5.56 -27.55 3.25
C GLY A 19 4.63 -26.49 2.66
N ASN A 20 3.67 -26.03 3.47
CA ASN A 20 2.75 -24.94 3.14
C ASN A 20 3.33 -23.58 3.52
N ALA A 21 2.94 -22.54 2.78
CA ALA A 21 3.20 -21.15 3.14
C ALA A 21 2.60 -20.85 4.53
N ARG A 22 3.40 -20.26 5.42
CA ARG A 22 2.98 -19.92 6.79
C ARG A 22 2.35 -18.54 6.85
N PRO A 23 1.35 -18.30 7.71
CA PRO A 23 0.85 -16.95 7.98
C PRO A 23 1.96 -15.98 8.38
N LEU A 24 1.93 -14.77 7.83
CA LEU A 24 2.70 -13.65 8.36
C LEU A 24 2.03 -13.10 9.61
N ARG A 25 2.83 -12.44 10.45
CA ARG A 25 2.36 -11.69 11.61
C ARG A 25 2.58 -10.21 11.38
N GLY A 26 1.79 -9.39 12.06
CA GLY A 26 2.00 -7.95 12.14
C GLY A 26 0.74 -7.16 11.86
N LYS A 27 0.92 -5.98 11.27
CA LYS A 27 -0.15 -5.01 11.11
C LYS A 27 -0.07 -4.22 9.83
N ILE A 28 -1.22 -3.78 9.36
CA ILE A 28 -1.42 -2.88 8.23
C ILE A 28 -2.02 -1.59 8.78
N ILE A 29 -1.42 -0.46 8.43
CA ILE A 29 -1.86 0.86 8.89
C ILE A 29 -2.41 1.61 7.67
N PHE A 30 -3.66 2.03 7.74
CA PHE A 30 -4.33 2.83 6.73
C PHE A 30 -4.38 4.28 7.18
N ARG A 31 -3.67 5.15 6.45
CA ARG A 31 -3.63 6.59 6.70
C ARG A 31 -4.45 7.32 5.65
N PRO A 32 -5.42 8.16 6.05
CA PRO A 32 -6.11 8.99 5.08
C PRO A 32 -5.14 10.07 4.59
N THR A 33 -5.10 10.32 3.27
CA THR A 33 -4.27 11.39 2.69
C THR A 33 -4.93 12.77 2.82
N SER A 34 -6.20 12.80 3.21
CA SER A 34 -6.96 14.02 3.51
C SER A 34 -7.56 13.93 4.91
N LEU A 35 -7.45 15.03 5.65
CA LEU A 35 -7.92 15.13 7.03
C LEU A 35 -9.39 15.54 7.14
N VAL A 36 -9.99 16.06 6.06
CA VAL A 36 -11.37 16.56 6.06
C VAL A 36 -12.05 16.20 4.75
N VAL A 37 -13.27 15.68 4.87
CA VAL A 37 -14.18 15.50 3.73
C VAL A 37 -15.47 16.25 3.95
N SER A 38 -15.88 17.03 2.94
CA SER A 38 -17.21 17.62 2.87
C SER A 38 -18.18 16.74 2.09
N GLY A 39 -19.42 16.65 2.59
CA GLY A 39 -20.56 15.95 1.99
C GLY A 39 -21.86 16.48 2.63
N SER A 40 -22.86 15.63 2.87
CA SER A 40 -24.02 16.00 3.72
C SER A 40 -23.63 16.23 5.19
N ALA A 41 -22.43 15.78 5.59
CA ALA A 41 -21.78 16.06 6.86
C ALA A 41 -20.26 16.10 6.67
N THR A 42 -19.56 16.85 7.52
CA THR A 42 -18.08 16.87 7.56
C THR A 42 -17.56 15.60 8.22
N SER A 43 -16.70 14.86 7.53
CA SER A 43 -16.04 13.65 8.06
C SER A 43 -14.55 13.90 8.27
N LEU A 44 -14.03 13.47 9.42
CA LEU A 44 -12.62 13.54 9.79
C LEU A 44 -12.09 12.11 9.88
N PRO A 45 -11.58 11.52 8.78
CA PRO A 45 -11.06 10.16 8.85
C PRO A 45 -9.85 10.09 9.77
N VAL A 46 -9.79 8.99 10.50
CA VAL A 46 -8.68 8.66 11.39
C VAL A 46 -7.83 7.56 10.79
N GLU A 47 -6.59 7.48 11.23
CA GLU A 47 -5.73 6.32 10.94
C GLU A 47 -6.39 5.05 11.48
N VAL A 48 -6.45 4.01 10.65
CA VAL A 48 -6.96 2.68 11.03
C VAL A 48 -5.78 1.73 11.09
N THR A 49 -5.53 1.14 12.26
CA THR A 49 -4.51 0.09 12.42
C THR A 49 -5.19 -1.25 12.55
N ALA A 50 -4.91 -2.15 11.61
CA ALA A 50 -5.45 -3.50 11.55
C ALA A 50 -4.34 -4.53 11.76
N GLU A 51 -4.63 -5.58 12.49
CA GLU A 51 -3.67 -6.64 12.81
C GLU A 51 -3.91 -7.87 11.94
N LEU A 52 -2.89 -8.73 11.82
CA LEU A 52 -3.06 -10.05 11.25
C LEU A 52 -3.46 -11.04 12.33
N ASP A 53 -4.57 -11.75 12.11
CA ASP A 53 -4.98 -12.86 12.96
C ASP A 53 -4.00 -14.05 12.84
N PRO A 54 -4.12 -15.08 13.70
CA PRO A 54 -3.20 -16.23 13.66
C PRO A 54 -3.16 -16.99 12.32
N SER A 55 -4.17 -16.82 11.47
CA SER A 55 -4.25 -17.41 10.12
C SER A 55 -3.73 -16.49 9.01
N GLY A 56 -3.26 -15.29 9.37
CA GLY A 56 -2.67 -14.28 8.50
C GLY A 56 -3.70 -13.39 7.81
N TYR A 57 -4.97 -13.45 8.22
CA TYR A 57 -6.00 -12.57 7.69
C TYR A 57 -5.97 -11.23 8.39
N LEU A 58 -6.21 -10.18 7.63
CA LEU A 58 -6.38 -8.84 8.15
C LEU A 58 -7.65 -8.76 9.01
N SER A 59 -7.51 -8.22 10.21
CA SER A 59 -8.57 -8.05 11.18
C SER A 59 -8.48 -6.70 11.88
N TYR A 60 -9.65 -6.12 12.17
CA TYR A 60 -9.80 -4.92 12.99
C TYR A 60 -10.80 -5.23 14.11
N GLU A 61 -10.38 -5.01 15.36
CA GLU A 61 -11.20 -5.32 16.54
C GLU A 61 -11.76 -6.76 16.59
N GLY A 62 -11.03 -7.73 16.00
CA GLY A 62 -11.41 -9.14 15.96
C GLY A 62 -12.28 -9.54 14.77
N GLU A 63 -12.77 -8.57 13.99
CA GLU A 63 -13.56 -8.83 12.78
C GLU A 63 -12.68 -8.80 11.54
N ARG A 64 -13.01 -9.62 10.55
CA ARG A 64 -12.45 -9.55 9.19
C ARG A 64 -13.30 -8.61 8.34
N ASP A 65 -12.85 -8.27 7.13
CA ASP A 65 -13.56 -7.38 6.19
C ASP A 65 -13.71 -5.94 6.75
N ILE A 66 -12.58 -5.26 6.83
CA ILE A 66 -12.46 -3.92 7.40
C ILE A 66 -13.18 -2.90 6.54
N ARG A 67 -13.91 -1.99 7.19
CA ARG A 67 -14.63 -0.92 6.49
C ARG A 67 -13.83 0.37 6.52
N LEU A 68 -13.37 0.82 5.36
CA LEU A 68 -12.75 2.14 5.21
C LEU A 68 -13.76 3.12 4.61
N LEU A 69 -13.73 4.36 5.09
CA LEU A 69 -14.54 5.43 4.52
C LEU A 69 -14.19 5.62 3.04
N ALA A 70 -15.21 5.82 2.21
CA ALA A 70 -15.05 5.99 0.77
C ALA A 70 -16.13 6.91 0.17
N PRO A 71 -15.81 7.68 -0.89
CA PRO A 71 -16.78 8.46 -1.66
C PRO A 71 -17.84 7.54 -2.30
N GLU A 72 -19.05 8.07 -2.53
CA GLU A 72 -20.13 7.30 -3.16
C GLU A 72 -19.76 6.83 -4.58
N ALA A 73 -20.22 5.64 -4.97
CA ALA A 73 -20.04 5.14 -6.32
C ALA A 73 -20.68 6.09 -7.36
N GLY A 74 -20.00 6.31 -8.48
CA GLY A 74 -20.46 7.22 -9.53
C GLY A 74 -20.30 8.71 -9.23
N GLN A 75 -19.79 9.06 -8.04
CA GLN A 75 -19.13 10.35 -7.84
C GLN A 75 -17.66 10.17 -8.23
N ASP A 76 -17.11 11.10 -9.00
CA ASP A 76 -15.67 11.18 -9.17
C ASP A 76 -15.06 11.21 -7.78
N ALA A 77 -14.25 10.20 -7.44
CA ALA A 77 -13.53 10.19 -6.18
C ALA A 77 -12.76 11.52 -6.15
N PRO A 78 -12.95 12.37 -5.12
CA PRO A 78 -12.29 13.65 -5.10
C PRO A 78 -10.78 13.41 -5.26
N ALA A 79 -10.10 14.19 -6.10
CA ALA A 79 -8.67 13.99 -6.40
C ALA A 79 -7.78 13.97 -5.13
N TRP A 80 -8.31 14.43 -4.01
CA TRP A 80 -7.66 14.49 -2.71
C TRP A 80 -8.02 13.32 -1.75
N TRP A 81 -8.97 12.43 -2.10
CA TRP A 81 -9.34 11.29 -1.28
C TRP A 81 -8.61 10.01 -1.68
N SER A 82 -7.58 9.67 -0.90
CA SER A 82 -6.84 8.42 -1.03
C SER A 82 -6.49 7.86 0.35
N TRP A 83 -6.10 6.60 0.37
CA TRP A 83 -5.54 5.93 1.54
C TRP A 83 -4.09 5.55 1.24
N GLU A 84 -3.20 5.85 2.16
CA GLU A 84 -1.81 5.36 2.16
C GLU A 84 -1.69 4.18 3.13
N VAL A 85 -1.16 3.06 2.67
CA VAL A 85 -1.06 1.82 3.43
C VAL A 85 0.37 1.52 3.80
N HIS A 86 0.63 1.33 5.09
CA HIS A 86 1.92 0.93 5.61
C HIS A 86 1.83 -0.50 6.13
N ALA A 87 2.59 -1.42 5.52
CA ALA A 87 2.67 -2.80 5.98
C ALA A 87 3.86 -2.98 6.93
N ARG A 88 3.59 -3.42 8.16
CA ARG A 88 4.61 -3.84 9.13
C ARG A 88 4.47 -5.33 9.37
N LEU A 89 5.10 -6.09 8.48
CA LEU A 89 5.01 -7.55 8.43
C LEU A 89 6.29 -8.19 8.95
N TYR A 90 6.16 -9.31 9.65
CA TYR A 90 7.31 -10.05 10.16
C TYR A 90 7.12 -11.56 10.10
N THR A 91 8.24 -12.25 9.96
CA THR A 91 8.39 -13.71 10.08
C THR A 91 9.21 -14.02 11.34
N ASP A 92 9.45 -15.30 11.62
CA ASP A 92 10.44 -15.69 12.64
C ASP A 92 11.87 -15.26 12.27
N GLY A 93 12.15 -15.02 10.98
CA GLY A 93 13.45 -14.56 10.49
C GLY A 93 13.64 -13.04 10.48
N GLY A 94 12.62 -12.26 10.86
CA GLY A 94 12.70 -10.80 10.93
C GLY A 94 11.60 -10.05 10.18
N VAL A 95 11.79 -8.74 10.03
CA VAL A 95 10.85 -7.81 9.40
C VAL A 95 10.93 -7.91 7.87
N ILE A 96 9.78 -7.90 7.20
CA ILE A 96 9.66 -7.82 5.74
C ILE A 96 9.48 -6.35 5.37
N PRO A 97 10.49 -5.69 4.75
CA PRO A 97 10.34 -4.31 4.31
C PRO A 97 9.32 -4.23 3.17
N ARG A 98 8.47 -3.20 3.22
CA ARG A 98 7.49 -2.87 2.19
C ARG A 98 7.37 -1.36 2.08
N ASP A 99 7.42 -0.87 0.84
CA ASP A 99 7.11 0.53 0.56
C ASP A 99 5.61 0.79 0.82
N PRO A 100 5.24 1.99 1.30
CA PRO A 100 3.85 2.38 1.40
C PRO A 100 3.19 2.38 0.02
N VAL A 101 1.90 2.03 -0.01
CA VAL A 101 1.11 2.07 -1.24
C VAL A 101 -0.07 3.00 -1.07
N VAL A 102 -0.26 3.90 -2.04
CA VAL A 102 -1.42 4.77 -2.11
C VAL A 102 -2.45 4.17 -3.05
N PHE A 103 -3.71 4.14 -2.62
CA PHE A 103 -4.81 3.63 -3.43
C PHE A 103 -6.09 4.45 -3.18
N THR A 104 -7.02 4.35 -4.12
CA THR A 104 -8.36 4.92 -4.03
C THR A 104 -9.40 3.80 -4.02
N VAL A 105 -10.53 4.05 -3.36
CA VAL A 105 -11.68 3.16 -3.31
C VAL A 105 -12.96 3.99 -3.35
N GLN A 106 -14.03 3.41 -3.86
CA GLN A 106 -15.39 3.93 -3.80
C GLN A 106 -16.26 3.10 -2.85
N ALA A 107 -17.35 3.68 -2.41
CA ALA A 107 -18.32 3.00 -1.56
C ALA A 107 -18.91 1.80 -2.29
N GLY A 108 -18.98 0.66 -1.60
CA GLY A 108 -19.40 -0.61 -2.18
C GLY A 108 -18.28 -1.44 -2.79
N ASP A 109 -17.08 -0.88 -2.97
CA ASP A 109 -15.93 -1.63 -3.45
C ASP A 109 -15.54 -2.73 -2.45
N ALA A 110 -15.03 -3.84 -2.98
CA ALA A 110 -14.37 -4.88 -2.22
C ALA A 110 -12.94 -5.07 -2.75
N LEU A 111 -11.96 -4.83 -1.89
CA LEU A 111 -10.54 -4.82 -2.25
C LEU A 111 -9.76 -5.81 -1.40
N ASP A 112 -8.96 -6.65 -2.05
CA ASP A 112 -7.94 -7.44 -1.38
C ASP A 112 -6.62 -6.66 -1.33
N ILE A 113 -6.26 -6.14 -0.15
CA ILE A 113 -5.02 -5.38 0.03
C ILE A 113 -3.77 -6.24 -0.15
N ALA A 114 -3.87 -7.56 0.06
CA ALA A 114 -2.74 -8.45 -0.17
C ALA A 114 -2.40 -8.54 -1.66
N GLU A 115 -3.39 -8.43 -2.57
CA GLU A 115 -3.15 -8.39 -4.02
C GLU A 115 -2.36 -7.15 -4.43
N ILE A 116 -2.63 -5.99 -3.80
CA ILE A 116 -1.88 -4.76 -4.01
C ILE A 116 -0.41 -4.93 -3.63
N PHE A 117 -0.13 -5.64 -2.54
CA PHE A 117 1.24 -5.98 -2.12
C PHE A 117 1.84 -7.19 -2.85
N ALA A 118 1.01 -8.01 -3.51
CA ALA A 118 1.43 -9.21 -4.25
C ALA A 118 1.86 -8.91 -5.68
N ALA A 119 1.50 -7.73 -6.22
CA ALA A 119 2.18 -7.21 -7.39
C ALA A 119 3.70 -7.32 -7.13
N PRO A 120 4.48 -7.90 -8.06
CA PRO A 120 5.93 -8.06 -7.86
C PRO A 120 6.48 -6.70 -7.44
N TYR A 121 7.52 -6.70 -6.60
CA TYR A 121 8.31 -5.51 -6.32
C TYR A 121 8.60 -4.82 -7.65
N ARG A 122 7.76 -3.84 -8.03
CA ARG A 122 7.94 -3.09 -9.26
C ARG A 122 9.00 -2.10 -8.88
N ARG A 123 10.25 -2.46 -9.15
CA ARG A 123 11.27 -1.44 -9.40
C ARG A 123 10.70 -0.60 -10.54
N GLY A 124 10.05 0.50 -10.17
CA GLY A 124 9.43 1.48 -11.04
C GLY A 124 8.56 0.92 -12.17
N ASN A 125 7.24 1.03 -12.02
CA ASN A 125 6.57 1.83 -13.04
C ASN A 125 6.60 3.26 -12.53
N VAL A 126 7.78 3.88 -12.65
CA VAL A 126 7.79 5.27 -13.11
C VAL A 126 6.91 5.20 -14.34
N ARG A 127 5.72 5.82 -14.30
CA ARG A 127 5.11 6.21 -15.56
C ARG A 127 6.26 6.89 -16.28
N ASN A 128 6.67 6.36 -17.44
CA ASN A 128 7.17 7.25 -18.46
C ASN A 128 6.05 8.28 -18.59
N VAL A 129 6.17 9.38 -17.85
CA VAL A 129 5.69 10.67 -18.30
C VAL A 129 6.22 10.67 -19.71
N GLU A 130 5.32 10.61 -20.69
CA GLU A 130 5.73 10.72 -22.09
C GLU A 130 6.71 11.87 -22.13
N GLN A 131 7.99 11.51 -22.31
CA GLN A 131 9.04 12.47 -22.47
C GLN A 131 8.75 13.00 -23.86
N GLY A 132 8.01 14.11 -23.90
CA GLY A 132 7.96 14.91 -25.10
C GLY A 132 9.40 15.16 -25.53
N GLY A 133 9.74 14.71 -26.73
CA GLY A 133 11.02 14.97 -27.37
C GLY A 133 11.97 13.77 -27.38
N GLY A 134 12.14 13.18 -28.57
CA GLY A 134 13.11 12.14 -28.85
C GLY A 134 14.53 12.54 -28.46
N GLY A 135 15.14 11.73 -27.59
CA GLY A 135 16.57 11.68 -27.33
C GLY A 135 16.89 10.32 -26.73
N SER A 136 17.96 9.67 -27.21
CA SER A 136 18.39 8.36 -26.71
C SER A 136 18.55 8.38 -25.18
N PRO A 137 18.22 7.28 -24.48
CA PRO A 137 18.41 7.19 -23.02
C PRO A 137 19.86 7.49 -22.67
N ARG A 138 20.07 8.45 -21.76
CA ARG A 138 21.37 8.72 -21.15
C ARG A 138 21.46 7.89 -19.88
N ASP A 139 22.48 7.06 -19.79
CA ASP A 139 22.70 6.25 -18.60
C ASP A 139 23.30 7.13 -17.50
N TYR A 140 22.76 7.03 -16.27
CA TYR A 140 23.25 7.78 -15.12
C TYR A 140 23.62 6.84 -14.00
N ARG A 141 24.73 7.12 -13.30
CA ARG A 141 25.18 6.39 -12.11
C ARG A 141 25.27 7.31 -10.91
N VAL A 142 24.81 6.81 -9.77
CA VAL A 142 24.99 7.46 -8.46
C VAL A 142 26.34 7.04 -7.88
N VAL A 143 27.16 8.02 -7.51
CA VAL A 143 28.45 7.84 -6.85
C VAL A 143 28.35 8.43 -5.44
N ASP A 144 28.63 7.60 -4.45
CA ASP A 144 28.76 8.01 -3.05
C ASP A 144 30.11 8.70 -2.84
N ASN A 145 30.10 9.90 -2.27
CA ASN A 145 31.30 10.69 -2.03
C ASN A 145 32.00 10.33 -0.70
N GLY A 146 31.39 9.49 0.15
CA GLY A 146 31.96 9.06 1.43
C GLY A 146 31.93 10.12 2.54
N ASP A 147 31.30 11.27 2.30
CA ASP A 147 31.07 12.36 3.27
C ASP A 147 29.59 12.48 3.68
N GLY A 148 28.78 11.46 3.34
CA GLY A 148 27.33 11.46 3.54
C GLY A 148 26.56 12.15 2.41
N THR A 149 27.22 12.59 1.33
CA THR A 149 26.60 13.09 0.11
C THR A 149 26.80 12.15 -1.07
N ALA A 150 25.89 12.22 -2.06
CA ALA A 150 26.01 11.49 -3.32
C ALA A 150 25.84 12.43 -4.51
N ARG A 151 26.51 12.11 -5.62
CA ARG A 151 26.39 12.84 -6.90
C ARG A 151 25.97 11.91 -8.04
N ILE A 152 25.35 12.48 -9.07
CA ILE A 152 24.87 11.75 -10.26
C ILE A 152 25.77 12.11 -11.44
N GLU A 153 26.30 11.10 -12.13
CA GLU A 153 27.16 11.24 -13.31
C GLU A 153 26.52 10.55 -14.52
N GLU A 154 26.70 11.12 -15.73
CA GLU A 154 26.28 10.53 -17.02
C GLU A 154 27.35 9.55 -17.52
N VAL A 155 26.94 8.37 -18.00
CA VAL A 155 27.80 7.25 -18.45
C VAL A 155 27.81 7.14 -19.97
#